data_AF-A0A959CNS4-F1
#
_entry.id   AF-A0A959CNS4-F1
#
_cell.length_a   1.000
_cell.length_b   1.000
_cell.length_c   1.000
_cell.angle_alpha   90.00
_cell.angle_beta   90.00
_cell.angle_gamma   90.00
#
_symmetry.space_group_name_H-M   'P 1'
#
loop_
_entity.id
_entity.type
_entity.pdbx_description
1 polymer ?
#
loop_
_entity_poly.entity_id
_entity_poly.type
_entity_poly.pdbx_seq_one_letter_code
_entity_poly.pdbx_strand_id
1 'polypeptide(L)'
;LEGAAPAEPEPLNFAKGVERIEGLLLDDYLENPEPELQVDMGGNVFCGLQRLEHSKILVHYAEDGKKYAVFHLAGDSYDGATRLGIRRGADMEEVREKYAARSRAVGSRQGSYLVFPKENLLFRFDLQGKVDQWAVFRIRLKEGE
;
A
#
# COMPACT_ATOMS: atom_id res chain seq x y z
N LEU A 1 1.88 -45.33 9.64
CA LEU A 1 2.26 -43.99 9.14
C LEU A 1 1.01 -43.39 8.52
N GLU A 2 0.13 -42.83 9.35
CA GLU A 2 -1.05 -42.10 8.88
C GLU A 2 -0.61 -40.65 8.64
N GLY A 3 -0.77 -40.19 7.39
CA GLY A 3 -0.46 -38.83 6.99
C GLY A 3 -1.52 -37.88 7.54
N ALA A 4 -1.10 -36.96 8.41
CA ALA A 4 -1.93 -35.84 8.81
C ALA A 4 -2.23 -34.97 7.57
N ALA A 5 -3.51 -34.65 7.35
CA ALA A 5 -3.91 -33.66 6.37
C ALA A 5 -3.23 -32.31 6.67
N PRO A 6 -2.84 -31.52 5.66
CA PRO A 6 -2.31 -30.18 5.90
C PRO A 6 -3.37 -29.36 6.63
N ALA A 7 -2.97 -28.74 7.75
CA ALA A 7 -3.83 -27.87 8.52
C ALA A 7 -4.37 -26.74 7.62
N GLU A 8 -5.67 -26.48 7.68
CA GLU A 8 -6.26 -25.30 7.07
C GLU A 8 -5.56 -24.05 7.65
N PRO A 9 -5.19 -23.06 6.82
CA PRO A 9 -4.54 -21.85 7.33
C PRO A 9 -5.51 -21.14 8.29
N GLU A 10 -5.08 -20.96 9.53
CA GLU A 10 -5.88 -20.24 10.51
C GLU A 10 -6.23 -18.83 9.99
N PRO A 11 -7.45 -18.33 10.23
CA PRO A 11 -7.82 -16.99 9.83
C PRO A 11 -6.92 -15.98 10.54
N LEU A 12 -6.15 -15.22 9.77
CA LEU A 12 -5.30 -14.15 10.28
C LEU A 12 -6.13 -13.18 11.14
N ASN A 13 -5.94 -13.27 12.46
CA ASN A 13 -6.57 -12.37 13.41
C ASN A 13 -5.84 -11.02 13.39
N PHE A 14 -6.25 -10.14 12.48
CA PHE A 14 -5.65 -8.81 12.33
C PHE A 14 -6.03 -7.93 13.52
N ALA A 15 -5.05 -7.67 14.39
CA ALA A 15 -5.18 -6.70 15.47
C ALA A 15 -5.71 -5.34 14.95
N LYS A 16 -6.58 -4.70 15.74
CA LYS A 16 -7.12 -3.37 15.44
C LYS A 16 -5.98 -2.35 15.22
N GLY A 17 -5.90 -1.76 14.03
CA GLY A 17 -5.35 -0.40 13.87
C GLY A 17 -4.45 -0.09 12.67
N VAL A 18 -3.93 -1.09 11.93
CA VAL A 18 -2.96 -0.83 10.85
C VAL A 18 -3.30 -1.58 9.57
N GLU A 19 -3.24 -0.90 8.42
CA GLU A 19 -3.47 -1.48 7.09
C GLU A 19 -2.30 -2.38 6.66
N ARG A 20 -2.63 -3.49 6.00
CA ARG A 20 -1.70 -4.49 5.47
C ARG A 20 -2.14 -4.90 4.07
N ILE A 21 -1.20 -5.28 3.23
CA ILE A 21 -1.45 -5.95 1.94
C ILE A 21 -0.63 -7.24 1.96
N GLU A 22 -1.25 -8.37 1.63
CA GLU A 22 -0.61 -9.71 1.74
C GLU A 22 -0.02 -9.98 3.13
N GLY A 23 -0.69 -9.50 4.18
CA GLY A 23 -0.23 -9.68 5.57
C GLY A 23 1.00 -8.84 5.96
N LEU A 24 1.68 -8.19 5.02
CA LEU A 24 2.85 -7.35 5.27
C LEU A 24 2.46 -6.00 5.88
N LEU A 25 3.15 -5.60 6.96
CA LEU A 25 3.19 -4.22 7.40
C LEU A 25 4.31 -3.48 6.71
N LEU A 26 4.01 -2.28 6.21
CA LEU A 26 5.03 -1.46 5.56
C LEU A 26 6.12 -0.97 6.54
N ASP A 27 5.83 -0.93 7.84
CA ASP A 27 6.82 -0.59 8.87
C ASP A 27 7.85 -1.71 9.04
N ASP A 28 7.44 -2.99 8.97
CA ASP A 28 8.35 -4.14 9.02
C ASP A 28 9.31 -4.13 7.81
N TYR A 29 8.81 -3.77 6.62
CA TYR A 29 9.65 -3.59 5.42
C TYR A 29 10.67 -2.47 5.58
N LEU A 30 10.32 -1.38 6.28
CA LEU A 30 11.21 -0.24 6.49
C LEU A 30 12.39 -0.55 7.43
N GLU A 31 12.31 -1.60 8.25
CA GLU A 31 13.42 -2.03 9.11
C GLU A 31 14.58 -2.64 8.31
N ASN A 32 14.29 -3.36 7.23
CA ASN A 32 15.29 -3.94 6.33
C ASN A 32 14.78 -3.95 4.87
N PRO A 33 14.85 -2.81 4.16
CA PRO A 33 14.33 -2.70 2.80
C PRO A 33 15.25 -3.42 1.80
N GLU A 34 14.71 -4.44 1.13
CA GLU A 34 15.43 -5.25 0.13
C GLU A 34 14.73 -5.23 -1.24
N PRO A 35 14.76 -4.09 -1.97
CA PRO A 35 14.13 -4.02 -3.28
C PRO A 35 14.89 -4.85 -4.33
N GLU A 36 14.14 -5.65 -5.08
CA GLU A 36 14.61 -6.53 -6.17
C GLU A 36 15.32 -5.75 -7.28
N LEU A 37 14.75 -4.61 -7.66
CA LEU A 37 15.30 -3.72 -8.68
C LEU A 37 15.57 -2.36 -8.05
N GLN A 38 16.72 -1.77 -8.37
CA GLN A 38 17.13 -0.47 -7.87
C GLN A 38 17.71 0.38 -9.00
N VAL A 39 17.39 1.67 -8.99
CA VAL A 39 17.94 2.68 -9.89
C VAL A 39 18.51 3.79 -9.04
N ASP A 40 19.83 3.99 -9.14
CA ASP A 40 20.52 5.16 -8.58
C ASP A 40 20.23 6.38 -9.46
N MET A 41 19.73 7.44 -8.84
CA MET A 41 19.40 8.71 -9.49
C MET A 41 20.49 9.76 -9.30
N GLY A 42 21.58 9.41 -8.61
CA GLY A 42 22.65 10.31 -8.19
C GLY A 42 22.29 11.10 -6.93
N GLY A 43 23.32 11.64 -6.25
CA GLY A 43 23.12 12.52 -5.09
C GLY A 43 22.45 11.86 -3.89
N ASN A 44 22.77 10.58 -3.63
CA ASN A 44 22.20 9.76 -2.55
C ASN A 44 20.68 9.60 -2.67
N VAL A 45 20.17 9.59 -3.90
CA VAL A 45 18.77 9.34 -4.23
C VAL A 45 18.67 8.02 -4.97
N PHE A 46 17.80 7.12 -4.52
CA PHE A 46 17.51 5.89 -5.25
C PHE A 46 16.02 5.57 -5.29
N CYS A 47 15.63 4.90 -6.37
CA CYS A 47 14.29 4.35 -6.54
C CYS A 47 14.40 2.82 -6.60
N GLY A 48 13.50 2.12 -5.90
CA GLY A 48 13.45 0.67 -5.86
C GLY A 48 12.07 0.11 -6.15
N LEU A 49 12.05 -1.14 -6.60
CA LEU A 49 10.85 -1.94 -6.81
C LEU A 49 11.08 -3.33 -6.22
N GLN A 50 10.12 -3.80 -5.42
CA GLN A 50 10.00 -5.20 -5.03
C GLN A 50 8.65 -5.73 -5.48
N ARG A 51 8.63 -6.84 -6.21
CA ARG A 51 7.39 -7.53 -6.55
C ARG A 51 7.12 -8.62 -5.50
N LEU A 52 5.87 -8.73 -5.11
CA LEU A 52 5.32 -9.81 -4.29
C LEU A 52 4.33 -10.61 -5.15
N GLU A 53 3.61 -11.55 -4.55
CA GLU A 53 2.75 -12.48 -5.30
C GLU A 53 1.58 -11.75 -5.99
N HIS A 54 0.92 -10.85 -5.26
CA HIS A 54 -0.25 -10.11 -5.72
C HIS A 54 -0.10 -8.59 -5.54
N SER A 55 1.09 -8.10 -5.22
CA SER A 55 1.34 -6.71 -4.85
C SER A 55 2.77 -6.31 -5.16
N LYS A 56 3.08 -5.03 -4.97
CA LYS A 56 4.44 -4.52 -5.16
C LYS A 56 4.74 -3.40 -4.21
N ILE A 57 6.00 -3.26 -3.83
CA ILE A 57 6.50 -2.13 -3.08
C ILE A 57 7.31 -1.25 -4.01
N LEU A 58 6.94 0.03 -4.06
CA LEU A 58 7.72 1.09 -4.69
C LEU A 58 8.39 1.88 -3.59
N VAL A 59 9.67 2.13 -3.74
CA VAL A 59 10.43 2.90 -2.77
C VAL A 59 11.20 4.01 -3.45
N HIS A 60 11.19 5.17 -2.81
CA HIS A 60 12.04 6.30 -3.13
C HIS A 60 12.75 6.72 -1.86
N TYR A 61 14.06 6.69 -1.86
CA TYR A 61 14.90 7.18 -0.77
C TYR A 61 15.76 8.33 -1.27
N ALA A 62 16.02 9.27 -0.37
CA ALA A 62 16.92 10.38 -0.56
C ALA A 62 17.71 10.63 0.73
N GLU A 63 18.88 11.26 0.61
CA GLU A 63 19.74 11.60 1.75
C GLU A 63 20.07 10.37 2.61
N ASP A 64 20.53 9.29 1.95
CA ASP A 64 20.92 8.03 2.61
C ASP A 64 19.82 7.42 3.48
N GLY A 65 18.57 7.57 3.03
CA GLY A 65 17.40 6.99 3.69
C GLY A 65 16.75 7.89 4.72
N LYS A 66 17.30 9.08 5.00
CA LYS A 66 16.70 10.07 5.92
C LYS A 66 15.37 10.59 5.42
N LYS A 67 15.22 10.70 4.11
CA LYS A 67 13.96 11.04 3.43
C LYS A 67 13.50 9.86 2.61
N TYR A 68 12.21 9.56 2.69
CA TYR A 68 11.64 8.48 1.90
C TYR A 68 10.16 8.65 1.59
N ALA A 69 9.76 7.99 0.52
CA ALA A 69 8.37 7.67 0.22
C ALA A 69 8.29 6.20 -0.21
N VAL A 70 7.57 5.40 0.55
CA VAL A 70 7.36 3.98 0.28
C VAL A 70 5.87 3.74 0.08
N PHE A 71 5.53 2.96 -0.95
CA PHE A 71 4.16 2.60 -1.28
C PHE A 71 4.09 1.10 -1.46
N HIS A 72 3.22 0.43 -0.72
CA HIS A 72 2.83 -0.95 -0.98
C HIS A 72 1.50 -0.93 -1.72
N LEU A 73 1.51 -1.33 -3.00
CA LEU A 73 0.36 -1.28 -3.88
C LEU A 73 -0.25 -2.67 -4.05
N ALA A 74 -1.56 -2.77 -3.85
CA ALA A 74 -2.33 -3.94 -4.26
C ALA A 74 -2.26 -4.09 -5.79
N GLY A 75 -1.87 -5.27 -6.25
CA GLY A 75 -1.81 -5.61 -7.67
C GLY A 75 -3.16 -6.08 -8.22
N ASP A 76 -3.17 -6.35 -9.51
CA ASP A 76 -4.41 -6.72 -10.24
C ASP A 76 -4.94 -8.09 -9.85
N SER A 77 -4.11 -8.96 -9.29
CA SER A 77 -4.51 -10.28 -8.77
C SER A 77 -4.88 -10.27 -7.28
N TYR A 78 -4.70 -9.16 -6.55
CA TYR A 78 -5.02 -9.12 -5.12
C TYR A 78 -6.53 -9.05 -4.90
N ASP A 79 -7.10 -10.08 -4.27
CA ASP A 79 -8.52 -10.21 -3.95
C ASP A 79 -8.88 -9.80 -2.52
N GLY A 80 -7.88 -9.38 -1.75
CA GLY A 80 -8.02 -8.90 -0.38
C GLY A 80 -8.87 -7.63 -0.27
N ALA A 81 -9.07 -7.19 0.97
CA ALA A 81 -9.77 -5.96 1.29
C ALA A 81 -8.90 -5.10 2.21
N THR A 82 -9.18 -3.81 2.26
CA THR A 82 -8.63 -2.95 3.32
C THR A 82 -9.21 -3.35 4.68
N ARG A 83 -8.67 -2.80 5.77
CA ARG A 83 -9.15 -3.05 7.14
C ARG A 83 -10.63 -2.71 7.33
N LEU A 84 -11.15 -1.71 6.61
CA LEU A 84 -12.57 -1.35 6.64
C LEU A 84 -13.39 -2.08 5.55
N GLY A 85 -12.80 -3.06 4.87
CA GLY A 85 -13.51 -3.90 3.91
C GLY A 85 -13.76 -3.23 2.55
N ILE A 86 -12.96 -2.23 2.16
CA ILE A 86 -12.99 -1.74 0.78
C ILE A 86 -12.25 -2.74 -0.10
N ARG A 87 -12.84 -3.08 -1.24
CA ARG A 87 -12.28 -3.98 -2.25
C ARG A 87 -12.21 -3.28 -3.61
N ARG A 88 -11.52 -3.91 -4.57
CA ARG A 88 -11.63 -3.52 -5.98
C ARG A 88 -13.11 -3.53 -6.40
N GLY A 89 -13.52 -2.53 -7.17
CA GLY A 89 -14.90 -2.36 -7.62
C GLY A 89 -15.79 -1.54 -6.68
N ALA A 90 -15.33 -1.19 -5.48
CA ALA A 90 -16.00 -0.21 -4.63
C ALA A 90 -16.07 1.15 -5.33
N ASP A 91 -17.11 1.93 -5.09
CA ASP A 91 -17.19 3.30 -5.60
C ASP A 91 -16.61 4.32 -4.61
N MET A 92 -16.49 5.56 -5.09
CA MET A 92 -15.94 6.67 -4.32
C MET A 92 -16.78 7.01 -3.09
N GLU A 93 -18.09 6.80 -3.15
CA GLU A 93 -19.00 7.06 -2.03
C GLU A 93 -18.73 6.07 -0.91
N GLU A 94 -18.68 4.77 -1.21
CA GLU A 94 -18.35 3.71 -0.24
C GLU A 94 -17.00 3.98 0.45
N VAL A 95 -15.97 4.38 -0.31
CA VAL A 95 -14.65 4.69 0.27
C VAL A 95 -14.71 5.87 1.24
N ARG A 96 -15.44 6.93 0.88
CA ARG A 96 -15.55 8.15 1.71
C ARG A 96 -16.38 7.92 2.96
N GLU A 97 -17.42 7.09 2.89
CA GLU A 97 -18.22 6.71 4.06
C GLU A 97 -17.36 5.99 5.09
N LYS A 98 -16.48 5.08 4.65
CA LYS A 98 -15.63 4.29 5.57
C LYS A 98 -14.44 5.06 6.14
N TYR A 99 -13.74 5.85 5.32
CA TYR A 99 -12.48 6.53 5.71
C TYR A 99 -12.63 8.03 6.01
N ALA A 100 -13.87 8.53 6.07
CA ALA A 100 -14.23 9.91 6.39
C ALA A 100 -13.79 10.99 5.35
N ALA A 101 -14.45 12.15 5.41
CA ALA A 101 -14.42 13.17 4.35
C ALA A 101 -13.10 13.95 4.18
N ARG A 102 -12.10 13.80 5.06
CA ARG A 102 -10.83 14.56 4.99
C ARG A 102 -9.82 13.98 3.98
N SER A 103 -10.35 13.42 2.90
CA SER A 103 -9.56 12.97 1.75
C SER A 103 -9.11 14.14 0.89
N ARG A 104 -7.94 14.03 0.26
CA ARG A 104 -7.55 14.89 -0.87
C ARG A 104 -7.84 14.15 -2.17
N ALA A 105 -8.65 14.75 -3.04
CA ALA A 105 -8.89 14.24 -4.38
C ALA A 105 -7.86 14.79 -5.37
N VAL A 106 -7.34 13.93 -6.25
CA VAL A 106 -6.43 14.31 -7.35
C VAL A 106 -6.91 13.66 -8.64
N GLY A 107 -7.22 14.47 -9.65
CA GLY A 107 -7.59 13.97 -10.99
C GLY A 107 -6.35 13.61 -11.82
N SER A 108 -6.50 12.62 -12.69
CA SER A 108 -5.48 12.21 -13.66
C SER A 108 -6.13 11.78 -14.98
N ARG A 109 -5.32 11.56 -16.02
CA ARG A 109 -5.83 11.00 -17.29
C ARG A 109 -6.35 9.56 -17.17
N GLN A 110 -5.95 8.84 -16.13
CA GLN A 110 -6.28 7.44 -15.92
C GLN A 110 -7.41 7.26 -14.89
N GLY A 111 -8.06 8.34 -14.49
CA GLY A 111 -9.09 8.34 -13.44
C GLY A 111 -8.71 9.28 -12.31
N SER A 112 -9.00 8.91 -11.07
CA SER A 112 -8.81 9.80 -9.93
C SER A 112 -8.19 9.09 -8.74
N TYR A 113 -7.65 9.86 -7.80
CA TYR A 113 -7.08 9.37 -6.57
C TYR A 113 -7.77 10.02 -5.38
N LEU A 114 -8.06 9.23 -4.35
CA LEU A 114 -8.33 9.74 -3.01
C LEU A 114 -7.17 9.39 -2.09
N VAL A 115 -6.60 10.40 -1.46
CA VAL A 115 -5.51 10.26 -0.50
C VAL A 115 -6.03 10.53 0.91
N PHE A 116 -5.71 9.62 1.83
CA PHE A 116 -6.09 9.62 3.24
C PHE A 116 -4.82 9.66 4.10
N PRO A 117 -4.27 10.86 4.40
CA PRO A 117 -2.97 10.98 5.04
C PRO A 117 -2.90 10.48 6.49
N LYS A 118 -4.02 10.52 7.21
CA LYS A 118 -4.06 10.02 8.60
C LYS A 118 -4.00 8.51 8.66
N GLU A 119 -4.60 7.86 7.68
CA GLU A 119 -4.70 6.41 7.54
C GLU A 119 -3.57 5.84 6.68
N ASN A 120 -2.73 6.71 6.11
CA ASN A 120 -1.65 6.34 5.20
C ASN A 120 -2.12 5.48 4.03
N LEU A 121 -3.28 5.85 3.46
CA LEU A 121 -3.94 5.12 2.38
C LEU A 121 -4.14 6.00 1.15
N LEU A 122 -4.05 5.38 -0.01
CA LEU A 122 -4.40 5.98 -1.29
C LEU A 122 -5.25 4.99 -2.08
N PHE A 123 -6.35 5.45 -2.64
CA PHE A 123 -7.19 4.69 -3.56
C PHE A 123 -7.11 5.32 -4.93
N ARG A 124 -6.91 4.51 -5.96
CA ARG A 124 -7.08 4.88 -7.36
C ARG A 124 -8.45 4.40 -7.83
N PHE A 125 -9.14 5.28 -8.52
CA PHE A 125 -10.41 5.02 -9.18
C PHE A 125 -10.19 5.12 -10.68
N ASP A 126 -10.73 4.16 -11.42
CA ASP A 126 -10.73 4.18 -12.87
C ASP A 126 -11.66 5.29 -13.44
N LEU A 127 -11.79 5.34 -14.76
CA LEU A 127 -12.67 6.30 -15.44
C LEU A 127 -14.16 6.05 -15.18
N GLN A 128 -14.54 4.88 -14.67
CA GLN A 128 -15.91 4.54 -14.26
C GLN A 128 -16.17 4.90 -12.79
N GLY A 129 -15.18 5.44 -12.09
CA GLY A 129 -15.29 5.82 -10.68
C GLY A 129 -15.24 4.62 -9.74
N LYS A 130 -14.67 3.49 -10.18
CA LYS A 130 -14.52 2.28 -9.38
C LYS A 130 -13.07 2.12 -8.91
N VAL A 131 -12.90 1.71 -7.65
CA VAL A 131 -11.57 1.40 -7.09
C VAL A 131 -10.96 0.31 -7.95
N ASP A 132 -9.81 0.57 -8.56
CA ASP A 132 -9.07 -0.42 -9.34
C ASP A 132 -7.73 -0.78 -8.66
N GLN A 133 -7.22 0.09 -7.79
CA GLN A 133 -6.02 -0.13 -7.00
C GLN A 133 -6.06 0.67 -5.69
N TRP A 134 -5.38 0.18 -4.67
CA TRP A 134 -5.06 0.98 -3.49
C TRP A 134 -3.63 0.73 -3.03
N ALA A 135 -3.13 1.64 -2.21
CA ALA A 135 -1.81 1.57 -1.64
C ALA A 135 -1.81 1.98 -0.17
N VAL A 136 -1.01 1.29 0.63
CA VAL A 136 -0.55 1.77 1.94
C VAL A 136 0.76 2.50 1.71
N PHE A 137 0.97 3.65 2.36
CA PHE A 137 2.20 4.41 2.19
C PHE A 137 2.88 4.80 3.50
N ARG A 138 4.16 5.13 3.42
CA ARG A 138 4.92 5.80 4.48
C ARG A 138 5.77 6.88 3.85
N ILE A 139 5.72 8.08 4.39
CA ILE A 139 6.46 9.22 3.87
C ILE A 139 7.17 9.93 5.01
N ARG A 140 8.47 10.16 4.84
CA ARG A 140 9.30 11.00 5.71
C ARG A 140 9.97 12.07 4.84
N LEU A 141 9.55 13.32 4.97
CA LEU A 141 10.06 14.44 4.15
C LEU A 141 11.00 15.40 4.91
N LYS A 142 11.07 15.29 6.24
CA LYS A 142 11.91 16.14 7.10
C LYS A 142 12.72 15.26 8.03
N GLU A 143 13.96 15.67 8.32
CA GLU A 143 14.66 15.20 9.52
C GLU A 143 13.81 15.59 10.74
N GLY A 144 13.74 14.69 11.73
CA GLY A 144 13.04 14.97 12.97
C GLY A 144 13.62 16.22 13.64
N GLU A 145 12.73 17.08 14.15
CA GLU A 145 13.07 17.95 15.27
C GLU A 145 13.30 17.11 16.53
#